data_AF-A0A150QMD2-F1
#
_entry.id   AF-A0A150QMD2-F1
#
_cell.length_a   1.000
_cell.length_b   1.000
_cell.length_c   1.000
_cell.angle_alpha   90.00
_cell.angle_beta   90.00
_cell.angle_gamma   90.00
#
_symmetry.space_group_name_H-M   'P 1'
#
loop_
_entity.id
_entity.type
_entity.pdbx_description
1 polymer ?
#
loop_
_entity_poly.entity_id
_entity_poly.type
_entity_poly.pdbx_seq_one_letter_code
_entity_poly.pdbx_strand_id
1 'polypeptide(L)'
;MSTARPFATEATTKTSRAVKRAGVLFGMGAGGLIDGILFHQLLQWHHLICFSCHPGATIEDVRKNIFADGLFSAVAFGLTVAGVSKLWSALRTGGELLPGRVFWGAAAVGWGVFNVVEGVIDHHLLAIHHVRPGPGELAWDLAFLAFGALLVLGGLRLMRETTPGAPGRPSAR
;
A
#
# COMPACT_ATOMS: atom_id res chain seq x y z
N MET A 1 -22.98 -27.82 27.08
CA MET A 1 -22.91 -27.92 25.60
C MET A 1 -23.18 -26.54 25.02
N SER A 2 -22.15 -25.84 24.55
CA SER A 2 -22.27 -24.50 23.97
C SER A 2 -22.29 -24.61 22.45
N THR A 3 -23.44 -24.43 21.84
CA THR A 3 -23.65 -24.42 20.39
C THR A 3 -23.55 -22.99 19.86
N ALA A 4 -22.35 -22.39 19.96
CA ALA A 4 -22.08 -21.18 19.18
C ALA A 4 -22.16 -21.55 17.68
N ARG A 5 -23.12 -20.93 16.98
CA ARG A 5 -23.56 -21.33 15.64
C ARG A 5 -22.45 -21.10 14.60
N PRO A 6 -22.04 -22.13 13.82
CA PRO A 6 -20.98 -22.04 12.80
C PRO A 6 -21.14 -20.87 11.81
N PHE A 7 -22.38 -20.50 11.49
CA PHE A 7 -22.71 -19.42 10.55
C PHE A 7 -22.27 -18.02 11.01
N ALA A 8 -22.26 -17.74 12.32
CA ALA A 8 -21.85 -16.42 12.83
C ALA A 8 -20.34 -16.21 12.69
N THR A 9 -19.54 -17.23 13.01
CA THR A 9 -18.07 -17.20 12.89
C THR A 9 -17.62 -17.05 11.44
N GLU A 10 -18.33 -17.69 10.50
CA GLU A 10 -18.00 -17.63 9.07
C GLU A 10 -18.27 -16.25 8.46
N ALA A 11 -19.40 -15.61 8.82
CA ALA A 11 -19.76 -14.27 8.38
C ALA A 11 -18.76 -13.22 8.89
N THR A 12 -18.41 -13.26 10.18
CA THR A 12 -17.38 -12.41 10.79
C THR A 12 -16.02 -12.53 10.09
N THR A 13 -15.59 -13.76 9.80
CA THR A 13 -14.31 -14.03 9.13
C THR A 13 -14.30 -13.53 7.68
N LYS A 14 -15.43 -13.60 6.96
CA LYS A 14 -15.57 -13.05 5.61
C LYS A 14 -15.46 -11.53 5.61
N THR A 15 -16.13 -10.84 6.53
CA THR A 15 -16.04 -9.38 6.67
C THR A 15 -14.62 -8.93 7.03
N SER A 16 -13.97 -9.60 8.00
CA SER A 16 -12.60 -9.25 8.40
C SER A 16 -11.63 -9.30 7.21
N ARG A 17 -11.75 -10.33 6.37
CA ARG A 17 -10.99 -10.44 5.12
C ARG A 17 -11.35 -9.37 4.10
N ALA A 18 -12.62 -8.96 4.01
CA ALA A 18 -13.05 -7.91 3.10
C ALA A 18 -12.44 -6.55 3.46
N VAL A 19 -12.45 -6.17 4.75
CA VAL A 19 -11.84 -4.92 5.24
C VAL A 19 -10.33 -4.90 5.03
N LYS A 20 -9.64 -6.00 5.34
CA LYS A 20 -8.19 -6.10 5.11
C LYS A 20 -7.84 -5.99 3.62
N ARG A 21 -8.59 -6.68 2.75
CA ARG A 21 -8.41 -6.57 1.29
C ARG A 21 -8.70 -5.16 0.77
N ALA A 22 -9.70 -4.49 1.33
CA ALA A 22 -10.02 -3.11 1.00
C ALA A 22 -8.86 -2.17 1.39
N GLY A 23 -8.32 -2.34 2.60
CA GLY A 23 -7.15 -1.61 3.07
C GLY A 23 -5.93 -1.82 2.18
N VAL A 24 -5.59 -3.07 1.82
CA VAL A 24 -4.46 -3.36 0.92
C VAL A 24 -4.61 -2.67 -0.44
N LEU A 25 -5.77 -2.78 -1.09
CA LEU A 25 -6.03 -2.14 -2.39
C LEU A 25 -5.93 -0.61 -2.29
N PHE A 26 -6.55 -0.05 -1.25
CA PHE A 26 -6.48 1.38 -0.98
C PHE A 26 -5.03 1.83 -0.75
N GLY A 27 -4.26 1.10 0.04
CA GLY A 27 -2.87 1.39 0.34
C GLY A 27 -1.95 1.33 -0.88
N MET A 28 -2.11 0.30 -1.73
CA MET A 28 -1.37 0.22 -3.00
C MET A 28 -1.66 1.42 -3.90
N GLY A 29 -2.95 1.76 -4.06
CA GLY A 29 -3.37 2.88 -4.90
C GLY A 29 -2.94 4.24 -4.36
N ALA A 30 -3.23 4.51 -3.09
CA ALA A 30 -2.88 5.78 -2.45
C ALA A 30 -1.37 5.96 -2.34
N GLY A 31 -0.62 4.88 -2.03
CA GLY A 31 0.83 4.87 -2.02
C GLY A 31 1.43 5.22 -3.39
N GLY A 32 0.96 4.57 -4.46
CA GLY A 32 1.39 4.89 -5.82
C GLY A 32 1.02 6.32 -6.25
N LEU A 33 -0.15 6.84 -5.84
CA LEU A 33 -0.49 8.24 -6.09
C LEU A 33 0.42 9.21 -5.33
N ILE A 34 0.73 8.93 -4.07
CA ILE A 34 1.67 9.75 -3.28
C ILE A 34 3.04 9.75 -3.94
N ASP A 35 3.50 8.60 -4.39
CA ASP A 35 4.76 8.45 -5.12
C ASP A 35 4.77 9.29 -6.41
N GLY A 36 3.75 9.14 -7.27
CA GLY A 36 3.61 9.94 -8.49
C GLY A 36 3.51 11.44 -8.25
N ILE A 37 2.79 11.87 -7.19
CA ILE A 37 2.69 13.30 -6.85
C ILE A 37 4.03 13.82 -6.36
N LEU A 38 4.64 13.15 -5.38
CA LEU A 38 5.85 13.66 -4.74
C LEU A 38 7.06 13.52 -5.65
N PHE A 39 7.32 12.34 -6.20
CA PHE A 39 8.55 12.05 -6.91
C PHE A 39 8.46 12.30 -8.41
N HIS A 40 7.33 12.01 -9.07
CA HIS A 40 7.23 12.27 -10.51
C HIS A 40 6.91 13.73 -10.82
N GLN A 41 6.06 14.37 -10.02
CA GLN A 41 5.49 15.67 -10.38
C GLN A 41 6.14 16.84 -9.62
N LEU A 42 6.23 16.76 -8.28
CA LEU A 42 6.76 17.86 -7.47
C LEU A 42 8.29 17.89 -7.47
N LEU A 43 8.92 16.76 -7.15
CA LEU A 43 10.38 16.64 -7.08
C LEU A 43 11.01 16.34 -8.43
N GLN A 44 10.23 15.70 -9.33
CA GLN A 44 10.67 15.31 -10.67
C GLN A 44 11.95 14.48 -10.64
N TRP A 45 12.09 13.62 -9.63
CA TRP A 45 13.26 12.78 -9.46
C TRP A 45 13.26 11.63 -10.46
N HIS A 46 12.10 11.04 -10.73
CA HIS A 46 11.94 9.96 -11.69
C HIS A 46 10.55 9.99 -12.32
N HIS A 47 10.36 9.16 -13.35
CA HIS A 47 9.09 8.94 -14.04
C HIS A 47 8.86 7.43 -14.13
N LEU A 48 7.62 6.99 -14.39
CA LEU A 48 7.30 5.56 -14.53
C LEU A 48 8.18 4.87 -15.58
N ILE A 49 8.41 5.57 -16.69
CA ILE A 49 9.34 5.14 -17.74
C ILE A 49 10.18 6.35 -18.07
N CYS A 50 11.51 6.23 -17.97
CA CYS A 50 12.36 7.37 -18.22
C CYS A 50 12.75 7.53 -19.69
N PHE A 51 11.88 8.17 -20.48
CA PHE A 51 12.20 8.54 -21.87
C PHE A 51 13.16 9.72 -21.96
N SER A 52 13.15 10.62 -20.97
CA SER A 52 13.99 11.83 -20.96
C SER A 52 15.29 11.71 -20.16
N CYS A 53 15.66 10.51 -19.67
CA CYS A 53 16.88 10.28 -18.87
C CYS A 53 18.15 10.19 -19.72
N HIS A 54 18.32 11.07 -20.72
CA HIS A 54 19.52 11.09 -21.55
C HIS A 54 19.90 12.52 -21.96
N PRO A 55 21.18 12.78 -22.27
CA PRO A 55 21.59 14.06 -22.83
C PRO A 55 20.81 14.37 -24.12
N GLY A 56 20.35 15.61 -24.26
CA GLY A 56 19.60 16.05 -25.43
C GLY A 56 18.14 15.58 -25.49
N ALA A 57 17.56 15.17 -24.36
CA ALA A 57 16.13 14.86 -24.26
C ALA A 57 15.26 15.98 -24.85
N THR A 58 14.25 15.59 -25.61
CA THR A 58 13.37 16.51 -26.32
C THR A 58 12.09 16.77 -25.54
N ILE A 59 11.33 17.79 -25.95
CA ILE A 59 9.97 18.03 -25.43
C ILE A 59 9.05 16.82 -25.70
N GLU A 60 9.29 16.06 -26.77
CA GLU A 60 8.51 14.87 -27.08
C GLU A 60 8.78 13.74 -26.08
N ASP A 61 10.02 13.60 -25.59
CA ASP A 61 10.36 12.61 -24.56
C ASP A 61 9.71 12.96 -23.22
N VAL A 62 9.68 14.25 -22.86
CA VAL A 62 8.95 14.74 -21.68
C VAL A 62 7.45 14.45 -21.80
N ARG A 63 6.86 14.61 -22.99
CA ARG A 63 5.44 14.26 -23.21
C ARG A 63 5.16 12.78 -23.01
N LYS A 64 6.08 11.90 -23.44
CA LYS A 64 5.96 10.45 -23.21
C LYS A 64 6.06 10.10 -21.72
N ASN A 65 6.95 10.74 -20.97
CA ASN A 65 7.00 10.57 -19.51
C ASN A 65 5.66 10.96 -18.87
N ILE A 66 5.14 12.16 -19.19
CA ILE A 66 3.87 12.66 -18.65
C ILE A 66 2.72 11.69 -18.97
N PHE A 67 2.70 11.15 -20.20
CA PHE A 67 1.70 10.17 -20.58
C PHE A 67 1.81 8.87 -19.76
N ALA A 68 3.01 8.33 -19.61
CA ALA A 68 3.26 7.14 -18.80
C ALA A 68 2.89 7.36 -17.33
N ASP A 69 3.30 8.49 -16.74
CA ASP A 69 2.94 8.89 -15.38
C ASP A 69 1.43 9.05 -15.20
N GLY A 70 0.74 9.58 -16.21
CA GLY A 70 -0.72 9.68 -16.23
C GLY A 70 -1.39 8.31 -16.23
N LEU A 71 -0.87 7.34 -16.98
CA LEU A 71 -1.38 5.97 -16.98
C LEU A 71 -1.14 5.27 -15.63
N PHE A 72 0.05 5.42 -15.06
CA PHE A 72 0.34 4.97 -13.70
C PHE A 72 -0.63 5.56 -12.68
N SER A 73 -0.84 6.88 -12.75
CA SER A 73 -1.77 7.60 -11.87
C SER A 73 -3.20 7.09 -12.03
N ALA A 74 -3.63 6.79 -13.26
CA ALA A 74 -4.97 6.24 -13.52
C ALA A 74 -5.15 4.85 -12.89
N VAL A 75 -4.13 3.97 -12.99
CA VAL A 75 -4.14 2.65 -12.34
C VAL A 75 -4.14 2.78 -10.82
N ALA A 76 -3.27 3.63 -10.26
CA ALA A 76 -3.17 3.87 -8.82
C ALA A 76 -4.48 4.47 -8.25
N PHE A 77 -5.09 5.41 -8.98
CA PHE A 77 -6.41 5.94 -8.66
C PHE A 77 -7.50 4.86 -8.72
N GLY A 78 -7.50 4.02 -9.75
CA GLY A 78 -8.42 2.88 -9.87
C GLY A 78 -8.33 1.91 -8.69
N LEU A 79 -7.12 1.58 -8.24
CA LEU A 79 -6.89 0.77 -7.03
C LEU A 79 -7.42 1.45 -5.76
N THR A 80 -7.21 2.75 -5.64
CA THR A 80 -7.72 3.57 -4.53
C THR A 80 -9.26 3.49 -4.47
N VAL A 81 -9.92 3.77 -5.60
CA VAL A 81 -11.38 3.68 -5.74
C VAL A 81 -11.87 2.26 -5.42
N ALA A 82 -11.23 1.23 -5.96
CA ALA A 82 -11.59 -0.17 -5.70
C ALA A 82 -11.48 -0.52 -4.20
N GLY A 83 -10.44 -0.03 -3.52
CA GLY A 83 -10.28 -0.16 -2.07
C GLY A 83 -11.43 0.50 -1.30
N VAL A 84 -11.77 1.75 -1.63
CA VAL A 84 -12.90 2.48 -1.03
C VAL A 84 -14.23 1.78 -1.29
N SER A 85 -14.52 1.38 -2.54
CA SER A 85 -15.75 0.67 -2.90
C SER A 85 -15.90 -0.65 -2.15
N LYS A 86 -14.80 -1.39 -1.97
CA LYS A 86 -14.79 -2.64 -1.22
C LYS A 86 -15.00 -2.42 0.28
N LEU A 87 -14.39 -1.38 0.84
CA LEU A 87 -14.63 -0.98 2.23
C LEU A 87 -16.11 -0.63 2.42
N TRP A 88 -16.67 0.21 1.55
CA TRP A 88 -18.08 0.59 1.57
C TRP A 88 -19.01 -0.61 1.50
N SER A 89 -18.75 -1.56 0.60
CA SER A 89 -19.52 -2.80 0.48
C SER A 89 -19.47 -3.66 1.76
N ALA A 90 -18.30 -3.76 2.41
CA ALA A 90 -18.14 -4.49 3.65
C ALA A 90 -18.91 -3.85 4.82
N LEU A 91 -18.96 -2.51 4.86
CA LEU A 91 -19.71 -1.77 5.88
C LEU A 91 -21.22 -1.88 5.68
N ARG A 92 -21.71 -1.84 4.43
CA ARG A 92 -23.15 -1.95 4.12
C ARG A 92 -23.74 -3.33 4.39
N THR A 93 -22.94 -4.39 4.34
CA THR A 93 -23.43 -5.77 4.53
C THR A 93 -23.47 -6.20 6.00
N GLY A 94 -23.42 -5.26 6.94
CA GLY A 94 -23.48 -5.55 8.38
C GLY A 94 -22.19 -6.14 8.91
N GLY A 95 -21.06 -5.79 8.28
CA GLY A 95 -19.75 -6.22 8.70
C GLY A 95 -19.42 -5.84 10.15
N GLU A 96 -18.78 -6.75 10.87
CA GLU A 96 -18.26 -6.45 12.21
C GLU A 96 -17.33 -5.23 12.16
N LEU A 97 -17.55 -4.30 13.09
CA LEU A 97 -16.75 -3.08 13.23
C LEU A 97 -15.37 -3.46 13.78
N LEU A 98 -14.45 -3.78 12.87
CA LEU A 98 -13.06 -3.95 13.23
C LEU A 98 -12.52 -2.62 13.78
N PRO A 99 -11.55 -2.66 14.71
CA PRO A 99 -10.83 -1.47 15.11
C PRO A 99 -10.23 -0.77 13.88
N GLY A 100 -10.39 0.56 13.76
CA GLY A 100 -9.93 1.31 12.59
C GLY A 100 -8.44 1.13 12.24
N ARG A 101 -7.63 0.79 13.25
CA ARG A 101 -6.21 0.39 13.08
C ARG A 101 -6.01 -0.78 12.11
N VAL A 102 -6.99 -1.69 11.97
CA VAL A 102 -6.88 -2.84 11.07
C VAL A 102 -6.91 -2.40 9.62
N PHE A 103 -7.78 -1.46 9.26
CA PHE A 103 -7.82 -0.89 7.91
C PHE A 103 -6.52 -0.15 7.58
N TRP A 104 -6.08 0.74 8.47
CA TRP A 104 -4.84 1.49 8.26
C TRP A 104 -3.58 0.61 8.27
N GLY A 105 -3.57 -0.45 9.08
CA GLY A 105 -2.50 -1.45 9.03
C GLY A 105 -2.48 -2.22 7.71
N ALA A 106 -3.64 -2.59 7.18
CA ALA A 106 -3.75 -3.19 5.86
C ALA A 106 -3.36 -2.22 4.73
N ALA A 107 -3.69 -0.93 4.86
CA ALA A 107 -3.26 0.11 3.94
C ALA A 107 -1.73 0.31 3.94
N ALA A 108 -1.11 0.34 5.13
CA ALA A 108 0.35 0.37 5.24
C ALA A 108 0.99 -0.86 4.58
N VAL A 109 0.41 -2.06 4.76
CA VAL A 109 0.87 -3.26 4.02
C VAL A 109 0.73 -3.09 2.51
N GLY A 110 -0.41 -2.58 2.04
CA GLY A 110 -0.63 -2.33 0.61
C GLY A 110 0.41 -1.39 0.00
N TRP A 111 0.65 -0.25 0.64
CA TRP A 111 1.68 0.69 0.19
C TRP A 111 3.07 0.06 0.24
N GLY A 112 3.42 -0.60 1.35
CA GLY A 112 4.72 -1.25 1.49
C GLY A 112 4.97 -2.33 0.42
N VAL A 113 3.95 -3.13 0.09
CA VAL A 113 4.03 -4.11 -1.01
C VAL A 113 4.22 -3.43 -2.35
N PHE A 114 3.50 -2.34 -2.62
CA PHE A 114 3.72 -1.54 -3.83
C PHE A 114 5.19 -1.12 -3.95
N ASN A 115 5.76 -0.48 -2.92
CA ASN A 115 7.16 -0.05 -2.92
C ASN A 115 8.15 -1.20 -3.12
N VAL A 116 7.94 -2.34 -2.47
CA VAL A 116 8.86 -3.48 -2.59
C VAL A 116 8.79 -4.09 -3.99
N VAL A 117 7.59 -4.24 -4.55
CA VAL A 117 7.41 -4.81 -5.89
C VAL A 117 7.97 -3.88 -6.95
N GLU A 118 7.60 -2.60 -6.90
CA GLU A 118 8.08 -1.56 -7.81
C GLU A 118 9.61 -1.43 -7.71
N GLY A 119 10.17 -1.29 -6.50
CA GLY A 119 11.61 -1.12 -6.36
C GLY A 119 12.42 -2.36 -6.76
N VAL A 120 11.92 -3.57 -6.53
CA VAL A 120 12.61 -4.79 -6.98
C VAL A 120 12.53 -4.94 -8.49
N ILE A 121 11.33 -4.80 -9.06
CA ILE A 121 11.13 -5.06 -10.49
C ILE A 121 11.71 -3.91 -11.31
N ASP A 122 11.34 -2.68 -11.03
CA ASP A 122 11.59 -1.55 -11.91
C ASP A 122 12.98 -0.94 -11.68
N HIS A 123 13.44 -0.84 -10.43
CA HIS A 123 14.78 -0.27 -10.14
C HIS A 123 15.92 -1.29 -10.26
N HIS A 124 15.69 -2.55 -9.90
CA HIS A 124 16.78 -3.53 -9.81
C HIS A 124 16.77 -4.60 -10.92
N LEU A 125 15.61 -5.16 -11.28
CA LEU A 125 15.55 -6.21 -12.30
C LEU A 125 15.51 -5.65 -13.71
N LEU A 126 14.65 -4.66 -13.94
CA LEU A 126 14.47 -4.01 -15.24
C LEU A 126 15.36 -2.78 -15.39
N ALA A 127 15.70 -2.12 -14.28
CA ALA A 127 16.48 -0.88 -14.24
C ALA A 127 15.93 0.19 -15.22
N ILE A 128 14.61 0.32 -15.27
CA ILE A 128 13.92 1.25 -16.18
C ILE A 128 13.90 2.68 -15.63
N HIS A 129 14.04 2.84 -14.31
CA HIS A 129 14.29 4.09 -13.61
C HIS A 129 14.92 3.79 -12.23
N HIS A 130 15.37 4.84 -11.55
CA HIS A 130 15.84 4.81 -10.16
C HIS A 130 15.06 5.84 -9.37
N VAL A 131 14.90 5.67 -8.05
CA VAL A 131 14.16 6.61 -7.18
C VAL A 131 14.71 8.04 -7.32
N ARG A 132 16.04 8.16 -7.39
CA ARG A 132 16.73 9.41 -7.66
C ARG A 132 17.98 9.11 -8.50
N PRO A 133 17.91 9.31 -9.83
CA PRO A 133 19.02 9.07 -10.73
C PRO A 133 20.26 9.90 -10.39
N GLY A 134 21.44 9.33 -10.64
CA GLY A 134 22.72 10.00 -10.45
C GLY A 134 23.47 9.53 -9.20
N PRO A 135 24.32 10.38 -8.58
CA PRO A 135 25.19 9.94 -7.50
C PRO A 135 24.43 9.31 -6.33
N GLY A 136 24.73 8.03 -6.06
CA GLY A 136 24.15 7.27 -4.96
C GLY A 136 22.76 6.70 -5.24
N GLU A 137 22.34 6.55 -6.50
CA GLU A 137 21.03 5.98 -6.89
C GLU A 137 20.73 4.66 -6.18
N LEU A 138 21.70 3.74 -6.10
CA LEU A 138 21.55 2.47 -5.37
C LEU A 138 21.15 2.69 -3.90
N ALA A 139 21.70 3.69 -3.23
CA ALA A 139 21.37 3.97 -1.84
C ALA A 139 19.92 4.48 -1.69
N TRP A 140 19.44 5.26 -2.66
CA TRP A 140 18.05 5.72 -2.71
C TRP A 140 17.08 4.57 -2.97
N ASP A 141 17.40 3.67 -3.90
CA ASP A 141 16.59 2.50 -4.19
C ASP A 141 16.50 1.56 -2.98
N LEU A 142 17.63 1.31 -2.31
CA LEU A 142 17.66 0.52 -1.08
C LEU A 142 16.88 1.18 0.06
N ALA A 143 16.94 2.51 0.19
CA ALA A 143 16.14 3.24 1.19
C ALA A 143 14.64 3.13 0.90
N PHE A 144 14.25 3.16 -0.37
CA PHE A 144 12.86 2.98 -0.81
C PHE A 144 12.34 1.56 -0.52
N LEU A 145 13.14 0.53 -0.80
CA LEU A 145 12.83 -0.86 -0.42
C LEU A 145 12.73 -1.03 1.10
N ALA A 146 13.67 -0.45 1.85
CA ALA A 146 13.66 -0.50 3.31
C ALA A 146 12.40 0.18 3.88
N PHE A 147 12.01 1.34 3.33
CA PHE A 147 10.77 2.01 3.70
C PHE A 147 9.54 1.14 3.41
N GLY A 148 9.48 0.52 2.23
CA GLY A 148 8.42 -0.43 1.88
C GLY A 148 8.33 -1.61 2.86
N ALA A 149 9.47 -2.22 3.19
CA ALA A 149 9.53 -3.31 4.16
C ALA A 149 9.07 -2.87 5.56
N LEU A 150 9.45 -1.67 6.00
CA LEU A 150 9.01 -1.12 7.29
C LEU A 150 7.49 -0.87 7.32
N LEU A 151 6.91 -0.37 6.22
CA LEU A 151 5.46 -0.23 6.09
C LEU A 151 4.74 -1.58 6.18
N VAL A 152 5.26 -2.63 5.52
CA VAL A 152 4.70 -3.98 5.62
C VAL A 152 4.76 -4.50 7.06
N LEU A 153 5.93 -4.46 7.69
CA LEU A 153 6.12 -4.98 9.05
C LEU A 153 5.30 -4.18 10.08
N GLY A 154 5.30 -2.85 9.96
CA GLY A 154 4.51 -1.95 10.81
C GLY A 154 3.01 -2.17 10.64
N GLY A 155 2.53 -2.31 9.40
CA GLY A 155 1.14 -2.59 9.09
C GLY A 155 0.68 -3.96 9.63
N LEU A 156 1.51 -5.00 9.46
CA LEU A 156 1.27 -6.32 10.04
C LEU A 156 1.19 -6.26 11.57
N ARG A 157 2.06 -5.48 12.23
CA ARG A 157 2.03 -5.27 13.68
C ARG A 157 0.76 -4.54 14.10
N LEU A 158 0.36 -3.51 13.37
CA LEU A 158 -0.83 -2.69 13.68
C LEU A 158 -2.14 -3.50 13.57
N MET A 159 -2.18 -4.49 12.67
CA MET A 159 -3.31 -5.40 12.52
C MET A 159 -3.41 -6.49 13.59
N ARG A 160 -2.37 -6.69 14.41
CA ARG A 160 -2.43 -7.67 15.51
C ARG A 160 -3.31 -7.13 16.63
N GLU A 161 -4.15 -8.00 17.20
CA GLU A 161 -4.85 -7.68 18.44
C GLU A 161 -3.85 -7.73 19.59
N THR A 162 -3.71 -6.63 20.34
CA THR A 162 -3.19 -6.72 21.70
C THR A 162 -4.21 -7.50 22.49
N THR A 163 -3.94 -8.77 22.79
CA THR A 163 -4.70 -9.51 23.80
C THR A 163 -4.68 -8.65 25.07
N PRO A 164 -5.83 -8.20 25.60
CA PRO A 164 -5.85 -7.59 26.92
C PRO A 164 -5.21 -8.59 27.88
N GLY A 165 -4.20 -8.15 28.64
CA GLY A 165 -3.56 -8.98 29.65
C GLY A 165 -4.62 -9.70 30.46
N ALA A 166 -4.41 -11.00 30.68
CA ALA A 166 -5.34 -11.90 31.36
C ALA A 166 -5.98 -11.21 32.58
N PRO A 167 -7.32 -11.30 32.77
CA PRO A 167 -7.96 -10.68 33.92
C PRO A 167 -7.26 -11.14 35.19
N GLY A 168 -6.73 -10.17 35.95
CA GLY A 168 -6.10 -10.41 37.23
C GLY A 168 -7.03 -11.26 38.07
N ARG A 169 -6.53 -12.41 38.51
CA ARG A 169 -7.21 -13.30 39.46
C ARG A 169 -7.72 -12.45 40.63
N PRO A 170 -9.01 -12.50 41.00
CA PRO A 170 -9.46 -11.80 42.19
C PRO A 170 -8.70 -12.34 43.40
N SER A 171 -8.04 -11.45 44.15
CA SER A 171 -7.44 -11.79 45.42
C SER A 171 -8.56 -12.14 46.39
N ALA A 172 -8.65 -13.40 46.78
CA ALA A 172 -9.46 -13.80 47.91
C ALA A 172 -8.84 -13.20 49.18
N ARG A 173 -9.53 -12.25 49.81
CA ARG A 173 -9.46 -11.94 51.24
C ARG A 173 -10.84 -11.52 51.71
#